data_AF-A0A0G4HII8-F1
#
_entry.id   AF-A0A0G4HII8-F1
#
_cell.length_a   1.000
_cell.length_b   1.000
_cell.length_c   1.000
_cell.angle_alpha   90.00
_cell.angle_beta   90.00
_cell.angle_gamma   90.00
#
_symmetry.space_group_name_H-M   'P 1'
#
loop_
_entity.id
_entity.type
_entity.pdbx_description
1 polymer ?
#
loop_
_entity_poly.entity_id
_entity_poly.type
_entity_poly.pdbx_seq_one_letter_code
_entity_poly.pdbx_strand_id
1 'polypeptide(L)'
;MSALPEREALHDPGRAPTSAPDRQCLNCAAHNRQGKVSYMGVPCGCPTLCRECAMKMATGGKCRACGELFTSLRRTLGSSH
;
A
#
# COMPACT_ATOMS: atom_id res chain seq x y z
N MET A 1 1.49 51.15 30.83
CA MET A 1 1.72 50.81 29.41
C MET A 1 1.41 49.34 29.24
N SER A 2 0.44 49.05 28.38
CA SER A 2 -0.27 47.77 28.26
C SER A 2 0.56 46.67 27.60
N ALA A 3 0.30 45.44 28.07
CA ALA A 3 0.29 44.13 27.42
C ALA A 3 0.91 43.95 26.02
N LEU A 4 1.75 42.90 25.89
CA LEU A 4 1.53 41.66 25.09
C LEU A 4 2.86 40.87 24.96
N PRO A 5 2.99 39.63 25.46
CA PRO A 5 3.92 38.66 24.88
C PRO A 5 3.27 37.98 23.67
N GLU A 6 4.01 37.93 22.57
CA GLU A 6 3.56 37.41 21.28
C GLU A 6 3.11 35.95 21.37
N ARG A 7 1.85 35.77 21.00
CA ARG A 7 1.17 34.50 20.84
C ARG A 7 1.49 33.99 19.45
N GLU A 8 2.44 33.07 19.33
CA GLU A 8 2.57 32.25 18.12
C GLU A 8 2.34 30.78 18.48
N ALA A 9 1.06 30.49 18.69
CA ALA A 9 0.49 29.19 18.40
C ALA A 9 0.36 29.06 16.88
N LEU A 10 0.99 28.06 16.28
CA LEU A 10 0.37 27.07 15.38
C LEU A 10 1.48 26.15 14.84
N HIS A 11 1.86 25.14 15.60
CA HIS A 11 2.26 23.90 14.95
C HIS A 11 0.98 23.21 14.52
N ASP A 12 0.71 23.32 13.22
CA ASP A 12 -0.34 22.63 12.48
C ASP A 12 -0.03 21.12 12.44
N PRO A 13 -0.82 20.23 13.09
CA PRO A 13 -0.76 18.81 12.82
C PRO A 13 -1.64 18.46 11.60
N GLY A 14 -1.73 19.35 10.61
CA GLY A 14 -2.43 19.15 9.34
C GLY A 14 -1.58 18.37 8.34
N ARG A 15 -0.68 17.49 8.79
CA ARG A 15 -0.10 16.50 7.90
C ARG A 15 -1.10 15.36 7.76
N ALA A 16 -1.95 15.49 6.75
CA ALA A 16 -2.76 14.40 6.22
C ALA A 16 -1.94 13.10 6.20
N PRO A 17 -2.50 11.95 6.59
CA PRO A 17 -1.87 10.66 6.32
C PRO A 17 -1.99 10.36 4.81
N THR A 18 -1.42 11.19 3.95
CA THR A 18 -1.21 10.88 2.52
C THR A 18 0.07 10.06 2.39
N SER A 19 0.07 8.93 3.07
CA SER A 19 0.95 7.82 2.73
C SER A 19 0.02 6.65 2.70
N ALA A 20 -0.62 6.47 1.53
CA ALA A 20 -1.13 5.17 1.10
C ALA A 20 -0.14 4.14 1.65
N PRO A 21 -0.57 3.28 2.59
CA PRO A 21 0.37 2.51 3.40
C PRO A 21 1.33 1.86 2.43
N ASP A 22 2.63 1.92 2.72
CA ASP A 22 3.63 1.22 1.93
C ASP A 22 3.31 -0.28 2.08
N ARG A 23 2.34 -0.75 1.28
CA ARG A 23 1.70 -2.04 1.46
C ARG A 23 2.79 -3.01 1.06
N GLN A 24 3.32 -3.70 2.06
CA GLN A 24 4.29 -4.74 1.84
C GLN A 24 3.59 -5.97 1.27
N CYS A 25 4.28 -6.67 0.41
CA CYS A 25 3.78 -7.88 -0.21
C CYS A 25 3.50 -8.93 0.87
N LEU A 26 2.26 -9.43 0.90
CA LEU A 26 1.82 -10.42 1.89
C LEU A 26 2.48 -11.80 1.68
N ASN A 27 3.14 -12.01 0.54
CA ASN A 27 3.91 -13.21 0.25
C ASN A 27 5.42 -13.03 0.48
N CYS A 28 5.94 -11.80 0.53
CA CYS A 28 7.37 -11.59 0.79
C CYS A 28 7.76 -11.82 2.26
N ALA A 29 6.82 -11.64 3.19
CA ALA A 29 7.01 -12.00 4.59
C ALA A 29 7.37 -13.49 4.76
N ALA A 30 6.85 -14.38 3.89
CA ALA A 30 7.19 -15.80 3.89
C ALA A 30 8.62 -16.11 3.44
N HIS A 31 9.33 -15.13 2.88
CA HIS A 31 10.68 -15.28 2.34
C HIS A 31 11.69 -14.29 2.96
N ASN A 32 11.30 -13.64 4.07
CA ASN A 32 12.07 -12.58 4.75
C ASN A 32 12.57 -11.47 3.80
N ARG A 33 11.74 -11.09 2.82
CA ARG A 33 12.02 -9.99 1.89
C ARG A 33 11.06 -8.85 2.12
N GLN A 34 11.54 -7.62 1.95
CA GLN A 34 10.70 -6.44 1.87
C GLN A 34 10.40 -6.19 0.40
N GLY A 35 9.15 -6.39 0.00
CA GLY A 35 8.71 -6.19 -1.37
C GLY A 35 7.55 -5.22 -1.41
N LYS A 36 7.73 -4.08 -2.08
CA LYS A 36 6.64 -3.12 -2.30
C LYS A 36 5.57 -3.76 -3.17
N VAL A 37 4.30 -3.67 -2.76
CA VAL A 37 3.19 -4.15 -3.56
C VAL A 37 3.11 -3.33 -4.85
N SER A 38 2.98 -4.03 -5.97
CA SER A 38 2.83 -3.41 -7.30
C SER A 38 1.87 -4.19 -8.18
N TYR A 39 1.26 -5.26 -7.67
CA TYR A 39 0.34 -6.13 -8.38
C TYR A 39 -0.90 -6.41 -7.52
N MET A 40 -2.06 -6.36 -8.16
CA MET A 40 -3.36 -6.73 -7.61
C MET A 40 -3.89 -7.99 -8.28
N GLY A 41 -4.60 -8.81 -7.52
CA GLY A 41 -5.38 -9.92 -8.07
C GLY A 41 -6.65 -9.41 -8.75
N VAL A 42 -7.05 -10.05 -9.84
CA VAL A 42 -8.32 -9.81 -10.54
C VAL A 42 -9.17 -11.09 -10.42
N PRO A 43 -10.45 -11.00 -10.03
CA PRO A 43 -11.28 -9.78 -9.99
C PRO A 43 -11.26 -8.96 -8.68
N CYS A 44 -10.70 -9.49 -7.59
CA CYS A 44 -10.79 -8.86 -6.27
C CYS A 44 -10.14 -7.46 -6.13
N GLY A 45 -9.28 -7.05 -7.06
CA GLY A 45 -8.63 -5.72 -7.08
C GLY A 45 -7.66 -5.46 -5.94
N CYS A 46 -7.36 -6.46 -5.10
CA CYS A 46 -6.59 -6.28 -3.88
C CYS A 46 -5.07 -6.20 -4.18
N PRO A 47 -4.39 -5.07 -3.91
CA PRO A 47 -2.96 -4.94 -4.07
C PRO A 47 -2.26 -5.67 -2.93
N THR A 48 -1.80 -6.90 -3.19
CA THR A 48 -1.21 -7.78 -2.16
C THR A 48 0.14 -8.35 -2.54
N LEU A 49 0.58 -8.16 -3.79
CA LEU A 49 1.75 -8.82 -4.34
C LEU A 49 2.78 -7.84 -4.90
N CYS A 50 4.06 -8.12 -4.67
CA CYS A 50 5.16 -7.45 -5.37
C CYS A 50 5.39 -8.10 -6.74
N ARG A 51 6.26 -7.49 -7.56
CA ARG A 51 6.63 -8.02 -8.89
C ARG A 51 7.16 -9.45 -8.83
N GLU A 52 8.05 -9.76 -7.90
CA GLU A 52 8.64 -11.11 -7.80
C GLU A 52 7.59 -12.17 -7.45
N CYS A 53 6.77 -11.91 -6.42
CA CYS A 53 5.71 -12.83 -6.01
C CYS A 53 4.61 -12.96 -7.07
N ALA A 54 4.29 -11.87 -7.77
CA ALA A 54 3.33 -11.90 -8.87
C ALA A 54 3.84 -12.77 -10.02
N MET A 55 5.11 -12.60 -10.43
CA MET A 55 5.72 -13.42 -11.48
C MET A 55 5.85 -14.89 -11.07
N LYS A 56 6.12 -15.18 -9.79
CA LYS A 56 6.14 -16.54 -9.26
C LYS A 56 4.76 -17.22 -9.26
N MET A 57 3.68 -16.46 -9.04
CA MET A 57 2.33 -17.02 -9.10
C MET A 57 1.78 -17.16 -10.52
N ALA A 58 2.33 -16.42 -11.49
CA ALA A 58 2.00 -16.46 -12.92
C ALA A 58 0.50 -16.27 -13.25
N THR A 59 -0.36 -17.22 -12.88
CA THR A 59 -1.83 -17.16 -12.92
C THR A 59 -2.39 -18.16 -11.91
N GLY A 60 -3.29 -17.72 -11.03
CA GLY A 60 -4.01 -18.60 -10.11
C GLY A 60 -3.46 -18.60 -8.68
N GLY A 61 -4.27 -18.11 -7.75
CA GLY A 61 -3.97 -18.18 -6.32
C GLY A 61 -5.11 -17.59 -5.49
N LYS A 62 -5.00 -17.76 -4.17
CA LYS A 62 -5.94 -17.16 -3.22
C LYS A 62 -5.39 -15.83 -2.72
N CYS A 63 -6.17 -14.77 -2.86
CA CYS A 63 -5.82 -13.46 -2.32
C CYS A 63 -5.71 -13.55 -0.79
N ARG A 64 -4.58 -13.13 -0.22
CA ARG A 64 -4.40 -13.14 1.25
C ARG A 64 -5.13 -12.00 1.97
N ALA A 65 -5.61 -10.99 1.25
CA ALA A 65 -6.38 -9.90 1.83
C ALA A 65 -7.87 -10.23 1.95
N CYS A 66 -8.49 -10.73 0.87
CA CYS A 66 -9.93 -11.00 0.84
C CYS A 66 -10.30 -12.50 0.79
N GLY A 67 -9.33 -13.39 0.58
CA GLY A 67 -9.59 -14.82 0.45
C GLY A 67 -10.15 -15.24 -0.91
N GLU A 68 -10.33 -14.33 -1.86
CA GLU A 68 -10.90 -14.64 -3.17
C GLU A 68 -9.85 -15.25 -4.11
N LEU A 69 -10.28 -16.18 -4.96
CA LEU A 69 -9.43 -16.73 -6.01
C LEU A 69 -9.25 -15.69 -7.11
N PHE A 70 -8.00 -15.33 -7.41
CA PHE A 70 -7.69 -14.51 -8.57
C PHE A 70 -7.22 -15.41 -9.72
N THR A 71 -7.68 -15.12 -10.92
CA THR A 71 -7.28 -15.83 -12.15
C THR A 71 -6.19 -15.09 -12.90
N SER A 72 -6.01 -13.79 -12.62
CA SER A 72 -5.03 -12.93 -13.27
C SER A 72 -4.49 -11.91 -12.29
N LEU A 73 -3.28 -11.43 -12.56
CA LEU A 73 -2.62 -10.38 -11.80
C LEU A 73 -2.46 -9.16 -12.69
N ARG A 74 -2.92 -8.01 -12.20
CA ARG A 74 -2.77 -6.72 -12.89
C ARG A 74 -1.77 -5.87 -12.13
N ARG A 75 -0.86 -5.21 -12.85
CA ARG A 75 0.08 -4.27 -12.22
C ARG A 75 -0.71 -3.07 -11.72
N THR A 76 -0.64 -2.80 -10.42
CA THR A 76 -1.07 -1.54 -9.84
C THR A 76 0.01 -0.53 -10.13
N LEU A 77 -0.09 0.13 -11.29
CA LEU A 77 0.53 1.44 -11.40
C LEU A 77 -0.11 2.28 -10.30
N GLY A 78 0.68 2.91 -9.44
CA GLY A 78 0.14 3.82 -8.44
C GLY A 78 -0.61 4.93 -9.17
N SER A 79 -1.92 4.77 -9.35
CA SER A 79 -2.79 5.78 -9.92
C SER A 79 -2.97 6.86 -8.88
N SER A 80 -2.15 7.91 -8.97
CA SER A 80 -2.46 9.24 -8.45
C SER A 80 -1.57 10.26 -9.15
N HIS A 81 -1.90 10.58 -10.40
CA HIS A 81 -1.98 11.98 -10.85
C HIS A 81 -2.95 12.08 -12.03
#